data_AF-A0A497MNZ6-F1
#
_entry.id   AF-A0A497MNZ6-F1
#
_cell.length_a   1.000
_cell.length_b   1.000
_cell.length_c   1.000
_cell.angle_alpha   90.00
_cell.angle_beta   90.00
_cell.angle_gamma   90.00
#
_symmetry.space_group_name_H-M   'P 1'
#
loop_
_entity.id
_entity.type
_entity.pdbx_description
1 polymer ?
#
loop_
_entity_poly.entity_id
_entity_poly.type
_entity_poly.pdbx_seq_one_letter_code
_entity_poly.pdbx_strand_id
1 'polypeptide(L)'
;MLVALLMVLACLQSLSFEAQADAVKVKVVRVYWGTSTAPVQAEPGDLEVPLNIEMENLDTVTINYVEAKLNLAGTPFRNTVHGSEAYAGASSITPGGTFTLTFRLNIDEDAELKTYQVPLTLTLFTSKYASGVDVEVNVPVPLYGEVKISASLEPDTVLPGRRTVNLKLENLGGGDASSLEVTVSPVSPMALAEGDGYYRVGGLKAGSTVEVPLKLYVPESLEGGSNLINVSLSYVDAYGNSHSETRTLSLTVSSLGEFFSVEVSPQTVRPEASPVTFTLTNVGGEAVEDLEVSLTLPATLSLLGEDSCWRFEQVASGESVSFTVQLYASTAAVGSAAQATLTLTYNAGGLVRGEVKTVGFKVGEQTVPSVKVEVVDAGWGSMDKPVRAGPGDEAAPLYIAVQNKGSRTMVGVKGELQLEAPFSGTHGEATVSAFVPSIQPGQVGQLVFPVDIAPDAEVKTYS
;
A
#
# COMPACT_ATOMS: atom_id res chain seq x y z
N MET A 1 -30.55 -25.63 114.45
CA MET A 1 -31.54 -26.29 113.58
C MET A 1 -31.45 -25.66 112.19
N LEU A 2 -30.64 -26.26 111.32
CA LEU A 2 -30.77 -26.44 109.86
C LEU A 2 -31.43 -25.39 108.93
N VAL A 3 -31.62 -24.13 109.30
CA VAL A 3 -32.27 -23.12 108.41
C VAL A 3 -31.35 -21.95 108.06
N ALA A 4 -30.23 -21.76 108.77
CA ALA A 4 -29.26 -20.69 108.45
C ALA A 4 -28.20 -21.09 107.39
N LEU A 5 -28.15 -22.36 106.97
CA LEU A 5 -27.15 -22.86 106.02
C LEU A 5 -27.62 -22.87 104.56
N LEU A 6 -28.89 -22.56 104.28
CA LEU A 6 -29.46 -22.59 102.92
C LEU A 6 -29.59 -21.22 102.25
N MET A 7 -29.21 -20.12 102.91
CA MET A 7 -29.36 -18.75 102.37
C MET A 7 -28.02 -18.05 102.05
N VAL A 8 -26.89 -18.79 102.09
CA VAL A 8 -25.58 -18.30 101.61
C VAL A 8 -25.23 -18.86 100.22
N LEU A 9 -26.06 -19.77 99.67
CA LEU A 9 -25.85 -20.36 98.33
C LEU A 9 -26.55 -19.61 97.18
N ALA A 10 -27.21 -18.48 97.44
CA ALA A 10 -27.97 -17.71 96.44
C ALA A 10 -27.34 -16.34 96.08
N CYS A 11 -26.11 -16.07 96.49
CA CYS A 11 -25.37 -14.84 96.14
C CYS A 11 -24.00 -15.11 95.53
N LEU A 12 -23.80 -16.26 94.89
CA LEU A 12 -22.80 -16.37 93.84
C LEU A 12 -23.39 -15.72 92.58
N GLN A 13 -23.42 -14.39 92.56
CA GLN A 13 -23.35 -13.70 91.28
C GLN A 13 -22.10 -14.25 90.61
N SER A 14 -22.29 -14.88 89.45
CA SER A 14 -21.23 -15.24 88.54
C SER A 14 -20.40 -13.98 88.30
N LEU A 15 -19.28 -13.85 89.02
CA LEU A 15 -18.17 -13.01 88.64
C LEU A 15 -17.59 -13.63 87.37
N SER A 16 -18.22 -13.32 86.24
CA SER A 16 -17.64 -13.50 84.93
C SER A 16 -16.46 -12.52 84.86
N PHE A 17 -15.28 -13.02 85.21
CA PHE A 17 -14.05 -12.41 84.72
C PHE A 17 -14.03 -12.69 83.22
N GLU A 18 -14.43 -11.71 82.40
CA GLU A 18 -14.00 -11.68 81.01
C GLU A 18 -12.48 -11.53 81.05
N ALA A 19 -11.77 -12.66 81.01
CA ALA A 19 -10.36 -12.67 80.71
C ALA A 19 -10.24 -12.16 79.26
N GLN A 20 -9.95 -10.88 79.10
CA GLN A 20 -9.70 -10.27 77.81
C GLN A 20 -8.48 -10.97 77.21
N ALA A 21 -8.69 -11.79 76.18
CA ALA A 21 -7.60 -12.46 75.49
C ALA A 21 -6.67 -11.41 74.87
N ASP A 22 -5.36 -11.62 74.97
CA ASP A 22 -4.40 -10.81 74.22
C ASP A 22 -4.72 -10.94 72.73
N ALA A 23 -4.78 -9.80 72.03
CA ALA A 23 -5.03 -9.78 70.60
C ALA A 23 -3.94 -10.56 69.85
N VAL A 24 -4.34 -11.56 69.07
CA VAL A 24 -3.44 -12.29 68.17
C VAL A 24 -2.89 -11.29 67.15
N LYS A 25 -1.56 -11.26 66.99
CA LYS A 25 -0.89 -10.24 66.18
C LYS A 25 -0.79 -10.68 64.72
N VAL A 26 -1.49 -9.98 63.85
CA VAL A 26 -1.42 -10.15 62.39
C VAL A 26 -1.18 -8.83 61.70
N LYS A 27 -0.59 -8.86 60.51
CA LYS A 27 -0.33 -7.66 59.70
C LYS A 27 -0.70 -7.90 58.25
N VAL A 28 -1.33 -6.92 57.61
CA VAL A 28 -1.52 -6.91 56.15
C VAL A 28 -0.19 -6.58 55.47
N VAL A 29 0.26 -7.47 54.59
CA VAL A 29 1.50 -7.34 53.82
C VAL A 29 1.22 -6.65 52.50
N ARG A 30 0.23 -7.15 51.74
CA ARG A 30 -0.22 -6.53 50.48
C ARG A 30 -1.66 -6.88 50.16
N VAL A 31 -2.27 -6.04 49.33
CA VAL A 31 -3.62 -6.22 48.79
C VAL A 31 -3.56 -6.05 47.28
N TYR A 32 -4.08 -7.00 46.52
CA TYR A 32 -4.03 -6.97 45.05
C TYR A 32 -5.17 -7.76 44.42
N TRP A 33 -5.55 -7.38 43.21
CA TRP A 33 -6.54 -8.08 42.39
C TRP A 33 -5.87 -9.10 41.47
N GLY A 34 -6.57 -10.18 41.12
CA GLY A 34 -6.06 -11.21 40.21
C GLY A 34 -5.29 -12.33 40.92
N THR A 35 -4.08 -12.59 40.46
CA THR A 35 -3.17 -13.59 41.05
C THR A 35 -1.81 -12.96 41.34
N SER A 36 -0.99 -13.62 42.17
CA SER A 36 0.33 -13.11 42.53
C SER A 36 1.27 -12.96 41.33
N THR A 37 1.06 -13.75 40.27
CA THR A 37 1.88 -13.79 39.05
C THR A 37 1.21 -13.10 37.85
N ALA A 38 -0.08 -12.82 37.93
CA ALA A 38 -0.86 -12.11 36.93
C ALA A 38 -1.87 -11.23 37.66
N PRO A 39 -1.44 -10.05 38.16
CA PRO A 39 -2.34 -9.09 38.77
C PRO A 39 -3.31 -8.55 37.73
N VAL A 40 -4.49 -8.14 38.18
CA VAL A 40 -5.54 -7.56 37.35
C VAL A 40 -5.72 -6.10 37.73
N GLN A 41 -5.96 -5.25 36.73
CA GLN A 41 -6.34 -3.86 36.95
C GLN A 41 -7.86 -3.79 37.12
N ALA A 42 -8.32 -3.83 38.37
CA ALA A 42 -9.76 -3.80 38.66
C ALA A 42 -10.40 -2.47 38.20
N GLU A 43 -11.52 -2.56 37.50
CA GLU A 43 -12.28 -1.43 36.98
C GLU A 43 -13.76 -1.53 37.40
N PRO A 44 -14.49 -0.41 37.55
CA PRO A 44 -15.93 -0.44 37.79
C PRO A 44 -16.66 -1.31 36.75
N GLY A 45 -17.59 -2.16 37.23
CA GLY A 45 -18.33 -3.12 36.41
C GLY A 45 -17.70 -4.50 36.31
N ASP A 46 -16.47 -4.71 36.79
CA ASP A 46 -15.87 -6.04 36.79
C ASP A 46 -16.64 -7.04 37.68
N LEU A 47 -16.73 -8.29 37.23
CA LEU A 47 -17.45 -9.36 37.93
C LEU A 47 -16.52 -10.49 38.38
N GLU A 48 -16.79 -11.00 39.57
CA GLU A 48 -16.10 -12.13 40.23
C GLU A 48 -14.56 -12.04 40.30
N VAL A 49 -14.02 -10.82 40.33
CA VAL A 49 -12.58 -10.56 40.38
C VAL A 49 -12.03 -10.99 41.73
N PRO A 50 -10.95 -11.81 41.77
CA PRO A 50 -10.34 -12.22 43.02
C PRO A 50 -9.55 -11.07 43.66
N LEU A 51 -10.01 -10.57 44.80
CA LEU A 51 -9.26 -9.75 45.73
C LEU A 51 -8.43 -10.64 46.65
N ASN A 52 -7.12 -10.45 46.69
CA ASN A 52 -6.22 -11.18 47.57
C ASN A 52 -5.68 -10.25 48.64
N ILE A 53 -5.79 -10.68 49.89
CA ILE A 53 -5.24 -9.99 51.06
C ILE A 53 -4.19 -10.92 51.66
N GLU A 54 -2.92 -10.57 51.45
CA GLU A 54 -1.79 -11.31 52.00
C GLU A 54 -1.46 -10.76 53.38
N MET A 55 -1.37 -11.64 54.36
CA MET A 55 -1.15 -11.31 55.76
C MET A 55 -0.03 -12.14 56.36
N GLU A 56 0.60 -11.62 57.41
CA GLU A 56 1.68 -12.27 58.15
C GLU A 56 1.24 -12.54 59.59
N ASN A 57 1.54 -13.74 60.10
CA ASN A 57 1.39 -14.09 61.51
C ASN A 57 2.58 -13.52 62.30
N LEU A 58 2.34 -12.47 63.08
CA LEU A 58 3.32 -11.84 63.95
C LEU A 58 3.24 -12.33 65.41
N ASP A 59 2.38 -13.31 65.68
CA ASP A 59 2.31 -13.95 66.98
C ASP A 59 3.42 -15.01 67.15
N THR A 60 3.65 -15.39 68.39
CA THR A 60 4.62 -16.42 68.80
C THR A 60 4.07 -17.83 68.66
N VAL A 61 2.78 -17.98 68.37
CA VAL A 61 2.10 -19.28 68.24
C VAL A 61 1.55 -19.48 66.83
N THR A 62 1.43 -20.74 66.42
CA THR A 62 0.78 -21.12 65.17
C THR A 62 -0.71 -20.76 65.20
N ILE A 63 -1.18 -20.11 64.15
CA ILE A 63 -2.61 -19.95 63.87
C ILE A 63 -3.05 -21.21 63.12
N ASN A 64 -3.86 -22.03 63.76
CA ASN A 64 -4.30 -23.30 63.21
C ASN A 64 -5.35 -23.07 62.11
N TYR A 65 -6.25 -22.12 62.32
CA TYR A 65 -7.31 -21.78 61.38
C TYR A 65 -7.69 -20.30 61.48
N VAL A 66 -8.01 -19.71 60.34
CA VAL A 66 -8.48 -18.33 60.18
C VAL A 66 -9.82 -18.38 59.47
N GLU A 67 -10.85 -17.82 60.10
CA GLU A 67 -12.08 -17.45 59.42
C GLU A 67 -12.06 -15.95 59.18
N ALA A 68 -12.32 -15.54 57.94
CA ALA A 68 -12.27 -14.15 57.55
C ALA A 68 -13.60 -13.72 56.96
N LYS A 69 -14.13 -12.60 57.47
CA LYS A 69 -15.34 -11.94 56.98
C LYS A 69 -14.98 -10.52 56.53
N LEU A 70 -15.12 -10.26 55.24
CA LEU A 70 -14.95 -8.94 54.66
C LEU A 70 -16.31 -8.23 54.59
N ASN A 71 -16.43 -7.08 55.24
CA ASN A 71 -17.65 -6.28 55.27
C ASN A 71 -17.64 -5.26 54.14
N LEU A 72 -18.52 -5.48 53.15
CA LEU A 72 -18.61 -4.67 51.93
C LEU A 72 -19.69 -3.59 52.03
N ALA A 73 -20.44 -3.52 53.13
CA ALA A 73 -21.52 -2.54 53.29
C ALA A 73 -20.97 -1.11 53.22
N GLY A 74 -21.61 -0.26 52.40
CA GLY A 74 -21.16 1.13 52.16
C GLY A 74 -19.95 1.25 51.24
N THR A 75 -19.51 0.17 50.61
CA THR A 75 -18.46 0.15 49.56
C THR A 75 -19.10 -0.20 48.20
N PRO A 76 -18.43 0.02 47.06
CA PRO A 76 -18.92 -0.40 45.75
C PRO A 76 -18.72 -1.90 45.47
N PHE A 77 -18.25 -2.69 46.44
CA PHE A 77 -17.97 -4.10 46.24
C PHE A 77 -19.16 -4.97 46.67
N ARG A 78 -19.40 -6.06 45.96
CA ARG A 78 -20.39 -7.08 46.32
C ARG A 78 -19.77 -8.46 46.22
N ASN A 79 -20.29 -9.42 46.98
CA ASN A 79 -19.96 -10.83 46.73
C ASN A 79 -20.61 -11.32 45.42
N THR A 80 -20.33 -12.56 45.01
CA THR A 80 -20.82 -13.16 43.75
C THR A 80 -22.34 -13.30 43.67
N VAL A 81 -23.07 -13.15 44.78
CA VAL A 81 -24.54 -13.18 44.85
C VAL A 81 -25.15 -11.82 45.23
N HIS A 82 -24.41 -10.73 45.02
CA HIS A 82 -24.81 -9.35 45.31
C HIS A 82 -25.03 -9.02 46.81
N GLY A 83 -24.47 -9.82 47.71
CA GLY A 83 -24.47 -9.58 49.15
C GLY A 83 -23.35 -8.63 49.61
N SER A 84 -23.50 -8.08 50.81
CA SER A 84 -22.58 -7.12 51.43
C SER A 84 -21.50 -7.77 52.31
N GLU A 85 -21.36 -9.10 52.25
CA GLU A 85 -20.41 -9.85 53.08
C GLU A 85 -19.74 -10.93 52.23
N ALA A 86 -18.42 -11.05 52.33
CA ALA A 86 -17.64 -12.09 51.67
C ALA A 86 -16.77 -12.84 52.68
N TYR A 87 -16.55 -14.12 52.43
CA TYR A 87 -15.91 -15.03 53.38
C TYR A 87 -14.71 -15.73 52.74
N ALA A 88 -13.64 -15.90 53.52
CA ALA A 88 -12.44 -16.65 53.14
C ALA A 88 -11.83 -17.32 54.38
N GLY A 89 -10.84 -18.18 54.19
CA GLY A 89 -10.12 -18.79 55.31
C GLY A 89 -8.75 -19.31 54.92
N ALA A 90 -7.93 -19.54 55.94
CA ALA A 90 -6.59 -20.09 55.83
C ALA A 90 -6.29 -21.01 57.02
N SER A 91 -5.27 -21.87 56.92
CA SER A 91 -4.92 -22.81 57.98
C SER A 91 -3.42 -23.06 58.08
N SER A 92 -2.97 -23.56 59.25
CA SER A 92 -1.58 -23.90 59.54
C SER A 92 -0.55 -22.80 59.27
N ILE A 93 -0.77 -21.60 59.83
CA ILE A 93 0.13 -20.46 59.68
C ILE A 93 1.10 -20.40 60.86
N THR A 94 2.35 -20.80 60.62
CA THR A 94 3.42 -20.74 61.63
C THR A 94 3.78 -19.30 62.01
N PRO A 95 4.41 -19.06 63.18
CA PRO A 95 5.00 -17.76 63.50
C PRO A 95 5.91 -17.25 62.38
N GLY A 96 5.71 -15.99 61.95
CA GLY A 96 6.41 -15.37 60.82
C GLY A 96 5.98 -15.88 59.43
N GLY A 97 5.01 -16.80 59.35
CA GLY A 97 4.45 -17.30 58.09
C GLY A 97 3.48 -16.30 57.47
N THR A 98 3.39 -16.30 56.13
CA THR A 98 2.38 -15.55 55.38
C THR A 98 1.24 -16.44 54.92
N PHE A 99 0.06 -15.85 54.75
CA PHE A 99 -1.12 -16.50 54.21
C PHE A 99 -1.94 -15.52 53.38
N THR A 100 -2.71 -16.04 52.43
CA THR A 100 -3.53 -15.22 51.53
C THR A 100 -5.00 -15.56 51.72
N LEU A 101 -5.81 -14.53 51.94
CA LEU A 101 -7.27 -14.61 51.92
C LEU A 101 -7.77 -14.11 50.56
N THR A 102 -8.50 -14.95 49.83
CA THR A 102 -9.02 -14.60 48.50
C THR A 102 -10.54 -14.46 48.53
N PHE A 103 -11.04 -13.30 48.12
CA PHE A 103 -12.46 -12.98 48.02
C PHE A 103 -12.81 -12.70 46.56
N ARG A 104 -13.83 -13.36 46.00
CA ARG A 104 -14.34 -13.03 44.67
C ARG A 104 -15.41 -11.96 44.78
N LEU A 105 -15.17 -10.82 44.15
CA LEU A 105 -16.03 -9.64 44.28
C LEU A 105 -16.50 -9.13 42.93
N ASN A 106 -17.73 -8.65 42.89
CA ASN A 106 -18.26 -7.81 41.83
C ASN A 106 -18.05 -6.34 42.23
N ILE A 107 -17.82 -5.47 41.25
CA ILE A 107 -17.58 -4.04 41.43
C ILE A 107 -18.72 -3.27 40.76
N ASP A 108 -19.39 -2.40 41.51
CA ASP A 108 -20.47 -1.55 40.99
C ASP A 108 -19.96 -0.71 39.79
N GLU A 109 -20.79 -0.50 38.76
CA GLU A 109 -20.40 0.19 37.50
C GLU A 109 -20.08 1.68 37.70
N ASP A 110 -20.63 2.30 38.74
CA ASP A 110 -20.45 3.72 39.09
C ASP A 110 -19.41 3.95 40.20
N ALA A 111 -18.64 2.91 40.54
CA ALA A 111 -17.64 2.97 41.59
C ALA A 111 -16.57 4.06 41.32
N GLU A 112 -16.35 4.94 42.30
CA GLU A 112 -15.28 5.93 42.21
C GLU A 112 -13.90 5.28 42.28
N LEU A 113 -12.96 5.74 41.46
CA LEU A 113 -11.58 5.25 41.48
C LEU A 113 -10.82 5.86 42.67
N LYS A 114 -10.53 5.03 43.68
CA LYS A 114 -9.75 5.36 44.87
C LYS A 114 -9.39 4.10 45.67
N THR A 115 -8.63 4.27 46.76
CA THR A 115 -8.46 3.23 47.77
C THR A 115 -9.64 3.22 48.73
N TYR A 116 -10.31 2.08 48.87
CA TYR A 116 -11.39 1.87 49.84
C TYR A 116 -10.84 1.24 51.11
N GLN A 117 -11.24 1.74 52.28
CA GLN A 117 -10.94 1.10 53.56
C GLN A 117 -12.07 0.13 53.89
N VAL A 118 -11.82 -1.17 53.73
CA VAL A 118 -12.83 -2.22 53.87
C VAL A 118 -12.59 -2.96 55.20
N PRO A 119 -13.56 -2.96 56.14
CA PRO A 119 -13.41 -3.68 57.40
C PRO A 119 -13.34 -5.19 57.18
N LEU A 120 -12.30 -5.81 57.72
CA LEU A 120 -12.06 -7.25 57.74
C LEU A 120 -12.08 -7.74 59.18
N THR A 121 -13.01 -8.62 59.50
CA THR A 121 -13.06 -9.33 60.78
C THR A 121 -12.44 -10.70 60.61
N LEU A 122 -11.44 -11.01 61.45
CA LEU A 122 -10.76 -12.30 61.49
C LEU A 122 -11.09 -13.00 62.80
N THR A 123 -11.59 -14.23 62.75
CA THR A 123 -11.69 -15.10 63.91
C THR A 123 -10.53 -16.10 63.85
N LEU A 124 -9.57 -15.93 64.77
CA LEU A 124 -8.29 -16.62 64.76
C LEU A 124 -8.25 -17.74 65.81
N PHE A 125 -8.05 -18.97 65.37
CA PHE A 125 -7.94 -20.13 66.25
C PHE A 125 -6.46 -20.51 66.39
N THR A 126 -5.92 -20.34 67.59
CA THR A 126 -4.51 -20.66 67.89
C THR A 126 -4.42 -21.82 68.86
N SER A 127 -3.22 -22.37 69.05
CA SER A 127 -2.98 -23.38 70.08
C SER A 127 -3.23 -22.88 71.51
N LYS A 128 -3.24 -21.55 71.72
CA LYS A 128 -3.56 -20.92 73.02
C LYS A 128 -5.05 -20.63 73.18
N TYR A 129 -5.75 -20.37 72.08
CA TYR A 129 -7.15 -19.91 72.08
C TYR A 129 -8.00 -20.76 71.12
N ALA A 130 -8.53 -21.87 71.64
CA ALA A 130 -9.40 -22.78 70.88
C ALA A 130 -10.81 -22.21 70.64
N SER A 131 -11.24 -21.20 71.39
CA SER A 131 -12.54 -20.53 71.23
C SER A 131 -12.57 -19.47 70.12
N GLY A 132 -11.44 -19.20 69.47
CA GLY A 132 -11.28 -18.10 68.53
C GLY A 132 -11.04 -16.76 69.25
N VAL A 133 -10.27 -15.88 68.61
CA VAL A 133 -10.09 -14.48 69.01
C VAL A 133 -10.39 -13.61 67.81
N ASP A 134 -11.28 -12.64 67.97
CA ASP A 134 -11.63 -11.71 66.92
C ASP A 134 -10.60 -10.58 66.82
N VAL A 135 -10.17 -10.30 65.60
CA VAL A 135 -9.27 -9.21 65.24
C VAL A 135 -9.89 -8.45 64.07
N GLU A 136 -10.08 -7.14 64.25
CA GLU A 136 -10.58 -6.26 63.20
C GLU A 136 -9.42 -5.49 62.56
N VAL A 137 -9.42 -5.47 61.23
CA VAL A 137 -8.41 -4.78 60.42
C VAL A 137 -9.13 -4.02 59.30
N ASN A 138 -8.79 -2.74 59.10
CA ASN A 138 -9.22 -2.03 57.90
C ASN A 138 -8.23 -2.29 56.77
N VAL A 139 -8.73 -2.87 55.69
CA VAL A 139 -7.93 -3.27 54.53
C VAL A 139 -8.02 -2.20 53.45
N PRO A 140 -6.88 -1.63 52.99
CA PRO A 140 -6.87 -0.70 51.89
C PRO A 140 -7.01 -1.45 50.56
N VAL A 141 -8.22 -1.49 50.01
CA VAL A 141 -8.54 -2.12 48.73
C VAL A 141 -8.39 -1.10 47.60
N PRO A 142 -7.38 -1.23 46.70
CA PRO A 142 -7.16 -0.26 45.63
C PRO A 142 -8.13 -0.48 44.46
N LEU A 143 -8.85 0.56 44.03
CA LEU A 143 -9.64 0.55 42.80
C LEU A 143 -9.20 1.75 41.95
N TYR A 144 -8.26 1.54 41.03
CA TYR A 144 -7.65 2.63 40.26
C TYR A 144 -7.99 2.58 38.78
N GLY A 145 -8.70 1.55 38.31
CA GLY A 145 -9.10 1.41 36.91
C GLY A 145 -8.02 0.82 36.02
N GLU A 146 -8.41 0.44 34.82
CA GLU A 146 -7.54 -0.16 33.82
C GLU A 146 -6.89 0.92 32.95
N VAL A 147 -5.66 0.68 32.51
CA VAL A 147 -4.98 1.50 31.51
C VAL A 147 -5.28 0.90 30.14
N LYS A 148 -5.88 1.67 29.23
CA LYS A 148 -6.20 1.21 27.86
C LYS A 148 -5.64 2.19 26.83
N ILE A 149 -4.38 2.00 26.44
CA ILE A 149 -3.72 2.90 25.48
C ILE A 149 -4.08 2.49 24.04
N SER A 150 -4.78 3.39 23.36
CA SER A 150 -5.00 3.35 21.92
C SER A 150 -3.89 4.11 21.19
N ALA A 151 -3.55 3.67 19.98
CA ALA A 151 -2.54 4.29 19.13
C ALA A 151 -3.07 4.48 17.71
N SER A 152 -2.86 5.65 17.12
CA SER A 152 -3.23 5.98 15.74
C SER A 152 -2.22 6.93 15.09
N LEU A 153 -2.28 7.06 13.76
CA LEU A 153 -1.41 7.95 12.98
C LEU A 153 -2.22 9.12 12.41
N GLU A 154 -1.65 10.32 12.46
CA GLU A 154 -2.25 11.52 11.88
C GLU A 154 -1.18 12.35 11.13
N PRO A 155 -1.25 12.48 9.79
CA PRO A 155 -2.19 11.80 8.91
C PRO A 155 -1.89 10.30 8.77
N ASP A 156 -2.91 9.49 8.47
CA ASP A 156 -2.77 8.05 8.17
C ASP A 156 -2.37 7.77 6.70
N THR A 157 -2.30 8.84 5.89
CA THR A 157 -1.99 8.81 4.47
C THR A 157 -0.98 9.88 4.12
N VAL A 158 0.09 9.51 3.41
CA VAL A 158 1.18 10.42 3.03
C VAL A 158 1.67 10.19 1.61
N LEU A 159 2.36 11.16 1.02
CA LEU A 159 3.12 10.98 -0.21
C LEU A 159 4.51 10.38 0.07
N PRO A 160 5.17 9.71 -0.88
CA PRO A 160 6.59 9.34 -0.78
C PRO A 160 7.51 10.52 -0.43
N GLY A 161 8.69 10.22 0.11
CA GLY A 161 9.71 11.17 0.55
C GLY A 161 9.81 11.32 2.07
N ARG A 162 10.45 12.39 2.53
CA ARG A 162 10.52 12.73 3.97
C ARG A 162 9.19 13.32 4.43
N ARG A 163 8.57 12.70 5.42
CA ARG A 163 7.24 13.06 5.94
C ARG A 163 7.25 13.12 7.46
N THR A 164 6.37 13.95 8.00
CA THR A 164 6.11 13.99 9.45
C THR A 164 4.70 13.45 9.67
N VAL A 165 4.58 12.45 10.54
CA VAL A 165 3.32 11.83 10.94
C VAL A 165 3.26 11.83 12.45
N ASN A 166 2.16 12.29 13.04
CA ASN A 166 1.98 12.24 14.48
C ASN A 166 1.46 10.87 14.90
N LEU A 167 2.18 10.19 15.80
CA LEU A 167 1.67 9.05 16.53
C LEU A 167 0.85 9.58 17.70
N LYS A 168 -0.47 9.43 17.62
CA LYS A 168 -1.41 9.82 18.67
C LYS A 168 -1.62 8.65 19.61
N LEU A 169 -1.35 8.86 20.89
CA LEU A 169 -1.56 7.90 21.96
C LEU A 169 -2.64 8.44 22.90
N GLU A 170 -3.71 7.67 23.08
CA GLU A 170 -4.86 8.07 23.89
C GLU A 170 -5.15 6.99 24.94
N ASN A 171 -5.24 7.39 26.20
CA ASN A 171 -5.63 6.47 27.27
C ASN A 171 -7.16 6.46 27.41
N LEU A 172 -7.79 5.43 26.88
CA LEU A 172 -9.24 5.22 26.91
C LEU A 172 -9.73 4.56 28.20
N GLY A 173 -8.82 4.15 29.08
CA GLY A 173 -9.15 3.48 30.34
C GLY A 173 -9.34 4.46 31.50
N GLY A 174 -9.89 3.99 32.61
CA GLY A 174 -10.07 4.78 33.83
C GLY A 174 -8.78 5.00 34.64
N GLY A 175 -7.76 4.16 34.44
CA GLY A 175 -6.50 4.21 35.19
C GLY A 175 -5.43 5.07 34.53
N ASP A 176 -4.63 5.76 35.34
CA ASP A 176 -3.49 6.55 34.89
C ASP A 176 -2.29 5.64 34.53
N ALA A 177 -1.62 5.95 33.41
CA ALA A 177 -0.35 5.35 33.05
C ALA A 177 0.82 6.26 33.48
N SER A 178 1.84 5.68 34.07
CA SER A 178 3.06 6.38 34.46
C SER A 178 4.29 5.79 33.75
N SER A 179 5.33 6.60 33.56
CA SER A 179 6.56 6.20 32.89
C SER A 179 6.34 5.51 31.53
N LEU A 180 5.39 6.02 30.74
CA LEU A 180 5.12 5.56 29.39
C LEU A 180 6.35 5.81 28.50
N GLU A 181 6.87 4.72 27.96
CA GLU A 181 7.95 4.67 26.99
C GLU A 181 7.41 4.01 25.72
N VAL A 182 7.81 4.56 24.58
CA VAL A 182 7.29 4.18 23.26
C VAL A 182 8.46 3.91 22.34
N THR A 183 8.50 2.73 21.74
CA THR A 183 9.45 2.39 20.69
C THR A 183 8.71 2.22 19.38
N VAL A 184 9.12 2.97 18.36
CA VAL A 184 8.52 2.97 17.03
C VAL A 184 9.51 2.36 16.04
N SER A 185 9.03 1.40 15.25
CA SER A 185 9.84 0.67 14.27
C SER A 185 9.05 0.52 12.97
N PRO A 186 9.23 1.45 12.00
CA PRO A 186 8.71 1.29 10.66
C PRO A 186 9.25 0.02 10.00
N VAL A 187 8.41 -0.68 9.24
CA VAL A 187 8.81 -1.89 8.51
C VAL A 187 9.50 -1.50 7.21
N SER A 188 10.58 -2.20 6.85
CA SER A 188 11.29 -2.01 5.57
C SER A 188 10.31 -2.12 4.39
N PRO A 189 10.38 -1.23 3.38
CA PRO A 189 11.49 -0.31 3.09
C PRO A 189 11.36 1.08 3.74
N MET A 190 10.32 1.36 4.54
CA MET A 190 10.20 2.62 5.27
C MET A 190 11.19 2.67 6.44
N ALA A 191 11.66 3.87 6.77
CA ALA A 191 12.59 4.08 7.88
C ALA A 191 12.26 5.37 8.63
N LEU A 192 12.78 5.50 9.85
CA LEU A 192 12.86 6.79 10.54
C LEU A 192 13.91 7.65 9.84
N ALA A 193 13.53 8.86 9.44
CA ALA A 193 14.45 9.82 8.85
C ALA A 193 15.31 10.52 9.91
N GLU A 194 14.87 10.49 11.17
CA GLU A 194 15.54 11.10 12.33
C GLU A 194 15.14 10.36 13.61
N GLY A 195 16.05 10.32 14.58
CA GLY A 195 15.83 9.66 15.88
C GLY A 195 16.14 8.16 15.86
N ASP A 196 16.14 7.56 17.05
CA ASP A 196 16.33 6.12 17.29
C ASP A 196 14.99 5.37 17.45
N GLY A 197 13.87 6.08 17.33
CA GLY A 197 12.53 5.55 17.49
C GLY A 197 12.09 5.36 18.94
N TYR A 198 12.89 5.75 19.92
CA TYR A 198 12.57 5.63 21.33
C TYR A 198 12.15 6.96 21.94
N TYR A 199 10.98 6.98 22.59
CA TYR A 199 10.37 8.18 23.16
C TYR A 199 9.99 7.96 24.61
N ARG A 200 10.47 8.84 25.50
CA ARG A 200 10.02 8.92 26.89
C ARG A 200 8.88 9.91 26.99
N VAL A 201 7.67 9.38 26.98
CA VAL A 201 6.43 10.18 27.02
C VAL A 201 6.10 10.60 28.45
N GLY A 202 6.36 9.74 29.44
CA GLY A 202 6.13 10.06 30.85
C GLY A 202 4.73 9.66 31.32
N GLY A 203 3.98 10.55 31.96
CA GLY A 203 2.64 10.23 32.47
C GLY A 203 1.55 10.46 31.41
N LEU A 204 0.61 9.52 31.28
CA LEU A 204 -0.59 9.66 30.46
C LEU A 204 -1.84 9.36 31.30
N LYS A 205 -2.54 10.42 31.69
CA LYS A 205 -3.75 10.33 32.53
C LYS A 205 -4.91 9.68 31.78
N ALA A 206 -5.86 9.14 32.53
CA ALA A 206 -7.14 8.67 31.99
C ALA A 206 -7.83 9.74 31.11
N GLY A 207 -8.33 9.33 29.95
CA GLY A 207 -8.99 10.19 28.96
C GLY A 207 -8.08 11.22 28.29
N SER A 208 -6.76 11.20 28.55
CA SER A 208 -5.82 12.15 27.96
C SER A 208 -5.17 11.59 26.69
N THR A 209 -4.70 12.52 25.85
CA THR A 209 -4.02 12.23 24.60
C THR A 209 -2.66 12.90 24.57
N VAL A 210 -1.67 12.23 23.97
CA VAL A 210 -0.36 12.77 23.66
C VAL A 210 0.02 12.43 22.23
N GLU A 211 0.71 13.36 21.56
CA GLU A 211 1.18 13.18 20.18
C GLU A 211 2.71 13.14 20.15
N VAL A 212 3.25 12.15 19.43
CA VAL A 212 4.67 11.98 19.20
C VAL A 212 4.96 12.19 17.71
N PRO A 213 5.67 13.25 17.32
CA PRO A 213 5.96 13.51 15.90
C PRO A 213 7.02 12.54 15.37
N LEU A 214 6.63 11.73 14.39
CA LEU A 214 7.49 10.77 13.71
C LEU A 214 7.99 11.36 12.40
N LYS A 215 9.31 11.51 12.26
CA LYS A 215 9.94 11.88 10.99
C LYS A 215 10.28 10.61 10.23
N LEU A 216 9.53 10.34 9.16
CA LEU A 216 9.63 9.13 8.34
C LEU A 216 10.26 9.43 6.98
N TYR A 217 11.04 8.48 6.48
CA TYR A 217 11.40 8.39 5.08
C TYR A 217 10.55 7.29 4.43
N VAL A 218 9.70 7.68 3.48
CA VAL A 218 8.79 6.80 2.75
C VAL A 218 9.33 6.62 1.33
N PRO A 219 9.87 5.45 0.97
CA PRO A 219 10.38 5.22 -0.38
C PRO A 219 9.29 5.28 -1.46
N GLU A 220 9.67 5.70 -2.66
CA GLU A 220 8.76 5.71 -3.84
C GLU A 220 8.28 4.31 -4.23
N SER A 221 9.02 3.26 -3.90
CA SER A 221 8.58 1.88 -4.14
C SER A 221 7.30 1.50 -3.41
N LEU A 222 6.86 2.30 -2.43
CA LEU A 222 5.60 2.11 -1.70
C LEU A 222 4.44 2.89 -2.32
N GLU A 223 4.66 3.63 -3.41
CA GLU A 223 3.63 4.45 -4.06
C GLU A 223 2.36 3.64 -4.38
N GLY A 224 1.20 4.19 -4.00
CA GLY A 224 -0.11 3.55 -4.20
C GLY A 224 -0.41 2.37 -3.27
N GLY A 225 0.51 2.05 -2.35
CA GLY A 225 0.41 0.96 -1.39
C GLY A 225 0.17 1.43 0.04
N SER A 226 0.46 0.53 0.97
CA SER A 226 0.52 0.82 2.40
C SER A 226 1.69 0.07 3.02
N ASN A 227 2.17 0.55 4.16
CA ASN A 227 3.22 -0.12 4.91
C ASN A 227 2.97 -0.01 6.41
N LEU A 228 3.58 -0.91 7.18
CA LEU A 228 3.31 -1.07 8.59
C LEU A 228 4.34 -0.34 9.47
N ILE A 229 3.88 0.11 10.63
CA ILE A 229 4.71 0.67 11.70
C ILE A 229 4.38 -0.10 12.97
N ASN A 230 5.40 -0.76 13.55
CA ASN A 230 5.27 -1.40 14.85
C ASN A 230 5.51 -0.38 15.95
N VAL A 231 4.64 -0.36 16.95
CA VAL A 231 4.69 0.53 18.12
C VAL A 231 4.66 -0.33 19.37
N SER A 232 5.78 -0.41 20.07
CA SER A 232 5.87 -1.08 21.36
C SER A 232 5.75 -0.06 22.49
N LEU A 233 4.81 -0.31 23.39
CA LEU A 233 4.51 0.52 24.55
C LEU A 233 5.02 -0.19 25.80
N SER A 234 5.61 0.55 26.73
CA SER A 234 5.83 0.07 28.09
C SER A 234 5.44 1.16 29.08
N TYR A 235 4.74 0.78 30.14
CA TYR A 235 4.25 1.72 31.16
C TYR A 235 4.12 1.03 32.51
N VAL A 236 3.93 1.83 33.55
CA VAL A 236 3.58 1.39 34.90
C VAL A 236 2.16 1.85 35.20
N ASP A 237 1.27 0.91 35.52
CA ASP A 237 -0.10 1.21 35.88
C ASP A 237 -0.22 1.86 37.28
N ALA A 238 -1.42 2.34 37.61
CA ALA A 238 -1.71 2.91 38.92
C ALA A 238 -1.55 1.93 40.11
N TYR A 239 -1.49 0.63 39.85
CA TYR A 239 -1.24 -0.42 40.84
C TYR A 239 0.26 -0.68 41.06
N GLY A 240 1.14 -0.04 40.27
CA GLY A 240 2.59 -0.20 40.33
C GLY A 240 3.13 -1.37 39.51
N ASN A 241 2.31 -2.01 38.68
CA ASN A 241 2.74 -3.11 37.81
C ASN A 241 3.24 -2.57 36.48
N SER A 242 4.33 -3.14 35.97
CA SER A 242 4.84 -2.84 34.64
C SER A 242 4.13 -3.65 33.58
N HIS A 243 3.74 -2.98 32.50
CA HIS A 243 3.10 -3.58 31.33
C HIS A 243 3.93 -3.33 30.09
N SER A 244 3.79 -4.23 29.12
CA SER A 244 4.32 -4.06 27.78
C SER A 244 3.35 -4.59 26.75
N GLU A 245 3.08 -3.78 25.74
CA GLU A 245 2.16 -4.07 24.66
C GLU A 245 2.81 -3.71 23.32
N THR A 246 2.36 -4.34 22.24
CA THR A 246 2.77 -3.96 20.88
C THR A 246 1.53 -3.80 20.02
N ARG A 247 1.53 -2.73 19.21
CA ARG A 247 0.51 -2.38 18.24
C ARG A 247 1.16 -2.29 16.86
N THR A 248 0.40 -2.61 15.82
CA THR A 248 0.84 -2.47 14.44
C THR A 248 -0.13 -1.53 13.74
N LEU A 249 0.39 -0.39 13.27
CA LEU A 249 -0.35 0.64 12.57
C LEU A 249 -0.05 0.57 11.08
N SER A 250 -1.02 0.88 10.23
CA SER A 250 -0.84 0.97 8.78
C SER A 250 -0.74 2.44 8.37
N LEU A 251 0.23 2.77 7.52
CA LEU A 251 0.36 4.06 6.87
C LEU A 251 0.16 3.87 5.37
N THR A 252 -0.84 4.56 4.81
CA THR A 252 -1.12 4.52 3.38
C THR A 252 -0.21 5.50 2.63
N VAL A 253 0.30 5.09 1.47
CA VAL A 253 1.16 5.91 0.63
C VAL A 253 0.40 6.24 -0.65
N SER A 254 0.00 7.50 -0.80
CA SER A 254 -0.71 7.97 -1.98
C SER A 254 0.17 7.85 -3.23
N SER A 255 -0.47 7.58 -4.37
CA SER A 255 0.20 7.74 -5.66
C SER A 255 0.47 9.21 -5.94
N LEU A 256 1.68 9.49 -6.43
CA LEU A 256 2.11 10.81 -6.86
C LEU A 256 1.55 11.16 -8.26
N GLY A 257 0.91 10.22 -8.95
CA GLY A 257 0.34 10.41 -10.29
C GLY A 257 1.40 10.56 -11.39
N GLU A 258 1.01 10.34 -12.65
CA GLU A 258 1.91 10.58 -13.79
C GLU A 258 1.89 12.06 -14.19
N PHE A 259 3.06 12.62 -14.51
CA PHE A 259 3.20 13.99 -14.98
C PHE A 259 3.32 14.08 -16.48
N PHE A 260 3.77 13.04 -17.19
CA PHE A 260 4.00 13.16 -18.64
C PHE A 260 3.10 12.25 -19.47
N SER A 261 2.41 12.86 -20.43
CA SER A 261 1.87 12.19 -21.61
C SER A 261 2.86 12.33 -22.76
N VAL A 262 3.02 11.28 -23.58
CA VAL A 262 3.96 11.27 -24.70
C VAL A 262 3.24 10.96 -25.99
N GLU A 263 3.43 11.82 -26.98
CA GLU A 263 2.96 11.63 -28.35
C GLU A 263 4.15 11.57 -29.31
N VAL A 264 3.99 10.81 -30.40
CA VAL A 264 5.01 10.68 -31.45
C VAL A 264 4.43 10.94 -32.82
N SER A 265 5.17 11.67 -33.66
CA SER A 265 4.78 11.96 -35.03
C SER A 265 6.01 12.01 -35.96
N PRO A 266 6.00 11.29 -37.10
CA PRO A 266 4.98 10.33 -37.52
C PRO A 266 5.06 9.00 -36.74
N GLN A 267 3.97 8.24 -36.69
CA GLN A 267 3.93 6.90 -36.07
C GLN A 267 4.52 5.78 -36.96
N THR A 268 5.21 6.14 -38.04
CA THR A 268 5.82 5.20 -38.98
C THR A 268 7.30 5.52 -39.17
N VAL A 269 8.15 4.53 -38.95
CA VAL A 269 9.60 4.59 -39.21
C VAL A 269 9.90 3.67 -40.38
N ARG A 270 10.85 4.03 -41.25
CA ARG A 270 11.18 3.26 -42.46
C ARG A 270 12.64 2.81 -42.47
N PRO A 271 13.04 1.91 -43.39
CA PRO A 271 14.44 1.52 -43.63
C PRO A 271 15.31 2.60 -44.30
N GLU A 272 15.09 3.85 -43.90
CA GLU A 272 15.80 5.06 -44.28
C GLU A 272 15.72 6.05 -43.09
N ALA A 273 16.58 7.06 -43.09
CA ALA A 273 16.55 8.10 -42.05
C ALA A 273 15.16 8.76 -42.01
N SER A 274 14.45 8.51 -40.91
CA SER A 274 13.07 8.94 -40.69
C SER A 274 13.06 9.93 -39.54
N PRO A 275 12.73 11.22 -39.77
CA PRO A 275 12.61 12.18 -38.69
C PRO A 275 11.36 11.87 -37.86
N VAL A 276 11.53 11.67 -36.57
CA VAL A 276 10.45 11.40 -35.60
C VAL A 276 10.51 12.43 -34.49
N THR A 277 9.40 13.11 -34.27
CA THR A 277 9.27 14.07 -33.17
C THR A 277 8.52 13.42 -32.02
N PHE A 278 9.11 13.53 -30.83
CA PHE A 278 8.51 13.17 -29.56
C PHE A 278 8.02 14.46 -28.90
N THR A 279 6.78 14.46 -28.44
CA THR A 279 6.16 15.57 -27.71
C THR A 279 5.74 15.07 -26.33
N LEU A 280 6.31 15.68 -25.30
CA LEU A 280 6.03 15.38 -23.90
C LEU A 280 5.19 16.51 -23.33
N THR A 281 3.99 16.21 -22.85
CA THR A 281 3.08 17.18 -22.24
C THR A 281 3.02 16.95 -20.74
N ASN A 282 3.31 17.98 -19.96
CA ASN A 282 3.13 17.96 -18.52
C ASN A 282 1.62 18.00 -18.19
N VAL A 283 1.05 16.85 -17.84
CA VAL A 283 -0.33 16.67 -17.39
C VAL A 283 -0.48 16.74 -15.87
N GLY A 284 0.62 16.92 -15.14
CA GLY A 284 0.63 17.10 -13.70
C GLY A 284 0.08 18.47 -13.27
N GLY A 285 -0.29 18.60 -11.99
CA GLY A 285 -0.88 19.82 -11.43
C GLY A 285 0.11 20.95 -11.11
N GLU A 286 1.40 20.74 -11.33
CA GLU A 286 2.48 21.69 -11.01
C GLU A 286 3.58 21.68 -12.08
N ALA A 287 4.47 22.68 -12.02
CA ALA A 287 5.62 22.75 -12.91
C ALA A 287 6.66 21.69 -12.55
N VAL A 288 7.30 21.14 -13.58
CA VAL A 288 8.40 20.19 -13.47
C VAL A 288 9.71 20.92 -13.73
N GLU A 289 10.74 20.63 -12.94
CA GLU A 289 12.10 21.15 -13.10
C GLU A 289 13.08 20.04 -13.45
N ASP A 290 14.18 20.38 -14.14
CA ASP A 290 15.28 19.47 -14.48
C ASP A 290 14.82 18.16 -15.14
N LEU A 291 13.89 18.25 -16.11
CA LEU A 291 13.44 17.09 -16.86
C LEU A 291 14.56 16.55 -17.73
N GLU A 292 15.04 15.36 -17.42
CA GLU A 292 15.91 14.54 -18.25
C GLU A 292 15.10 13.42 -18.92
N VAL A 293 15.25 13.26 -20.23
CA VAL A 293 14.58 12.21 -21.01
C VAL A 293 15.64 11.36 -21.70
N SER A 294 15.62 10.05 -21.43
CA SER A 294 16.50 9.07 -22.06
C SER A 294 15.73 8.11 -22.97
N LEU A 295 16.13 8.01 -24.23
CA LEU A 295 15.53 7.14 -25.24
C LEU A 295 16.28 5.81 -25.35
N THR A 296 15.57 4.72 -25.07
CA THR A 296 16.06 3.34 -25.32
C THR A 296 15.31 2.75 -26.51
N LEU A 297 16.06 2.30 -27.52
CA LEU A 297 15.54 1.68 -28.73
C LEU A 297 15.73 0.16 -28.72
N PRO A 298 14.81 -0.61 -29.35
CA PRO A 298 14.98 -2.03 -29.57
C PRO A 298 16.01 -2.27 -30.68
N ALA A 299 16.54 -3.50 -30.78
CA ALA A 299 17.56 -3.85 -31.78
C ALA A 299 17.13 -3.67 -33.26
N THR A 300 15.83 -3.52 -33.52
CA THR A 300 15.27 -3.28 -34.84
C THR A 300 15.28 -1.81 -35.27
N LEU A 301 15.57 -0.89 -34.34
CA LEU A 301 15.69 0.55 -34.59
C LEU A 301 17.09 1.05 -34.24
N SER A 302 17.54 2.09 -34.91
CA SER A 302 18.80 2.77 -34.62
C SER A 302 18.62 4.27 -34.62
N LEU A 303 19.20 4.94 -33.63
CA LEU A 303 19.28 6.39 -33.54
C LEU A 303 20.46 6.88 -34.38
N LEU A 304 20.25 7.92 -35.19
CA LEU A 304 21.27 8.48 -36.07
C LEU A 304 21.63 9.91 -35.65
N GLY A 305 22.94 10.18 -35.51
CA GLY A 305 23.51 11.53 -35.46
C GLY A 305 23.43 12.27 -34.12
N GLU A 306 22.67 11.78 -33.14
CA GLU A 306 22.47 12.42 -31.83
C GLU A 306 22.67 11.42 -30.69
N ASP A 307 22.89 11.96 -29.48
CA ASP A 307 22.80 11.17 -28.26
C ASP A 307 21.35 10.89 -27.88
N SER A 308 21.16 9.98 -26.92
CA SER A 308 19.83 9.50 -26.54
C SER A 308 19.26 10.24 -25.33
N CYS A 309 19.74 11.45 -25.03
CA CYS A 309 19.43 12.18 -23.79
C CYS A 309 19.08 13.65 -24.08
N TRP A 310 17.92 14.10 -23.62
CA TRP A 310 17.48 15.50 -23.74
C TRP A 310 17.17 16.06 -22.36
N ARG A 311 17.46 17.34 -22.15
CA ARG A 311 17.21 18.04 -20.89
C ARG A 311 16.39 19.30 -21.11
N PHE A 312 15.44 19.53 -20.22
CA PHE A 312 14.59 20.71 -20.19
C PHE A 312 14.61 21.28 -18.77
N GLU A 313 14.99 22.55 -18.62
CA GLU A 313 15.12 23.19 -17.30
C GLU A 313 13.78 23.24 -16.56
N GLN A 314 12.70 23.56 -17.27
CA GLN A 314 11.37 23.64 -16.70
C GLN A 314 10.30 23.30 -17.74
N VAL A 315 9.22 22.65 -17.30
CA VAL A 315 7.99 22.42 -18.08
C VAL A 315 6.79 22.77 -17.20
N ALA A 316 6.09 23.85 -17.50
CA ALA A 316 4.94 24.27 -16.72
C ALA A 316 3.77 23.27 -16.82
N SER A 317 2.85 23.29 -15.86
CA SER A 317 1.63 22.47 -15.92
C SER A 317 0.82 22.80 -17.18
N GLY A 318 0.47 21.77 -17.96
CA GLY A 318 -0.21 21.88 -19.26
C GLY A 318 0.70 22.24 -20.44
N GLU A 319 1.99 22.50 -20.22
CA GLU A 319 2.94 22.81 -21.29
C GLU A 319 3.51 21.55 -21.95
N SER A 320 3.94 21.68 -23.20
CA SER A 320 4.60 20.61 -23.95
C SER A 320 6.01 21.01 -24.36
N VAL A 321 6.93 20.06 -24.26
CA VAL A 321 8.28 20.14 -24.85
C VAL A 321 8.43 19.06 -25.90
N SER A 322 9.25 19.32 -26.93
CA SER A 322 9.46 18.37 -28.02
C SER A 322 10.92 18.27 -28.40
N PHE A 323 11.32 17.09 -28.87
CA PHE A 323 12.61 16.85 -29.52
C PHE A 323 12.42 15.96 -30.74
N THR A 324 13.26 16.15 -31.76
CA THR A 324 13.17 15.43 -33.03
C THR A 324 14.44 14.61 -33.23
N VAL A 325 14.28 13.33 -33.54
CA VAL A 325 15.38 12.40 -33.78
C VAL A 325 15.31 11.79 -35.17
N GLN A 326 16.47 11.35 -35.70
CA GLN A 326 16.53 10.57 -36.92
C GLN A 326 16.60 9.08 -36.59
N LEU A 327 15.52 8.36 -36.89
CA LEU A 327 15.45 6.91 -36.69
C LEU A 327 15.67 6.16 -37.99
N TYR A 328 16.35 5.02 -37.89
CA TYR A 328 16.50 4.06 -38.96
C TYR A 328 15.93 2.71 -38.53
N ALA A 329 15.06 2.11 -39.34
CA ALA A 329 14.54 0.79 -39.07
C ALA A 329 15.26 -0.29 -39.88
N SER A 330 15.51 -1.45 -39.26
CA SER A 330 16.01 -2.63 -39.97
C SER A 330 14.99 -3.10 -41.00
N THR A 331 15.47 -3.48 -42.19
CA THR A 331 14.64 -4.09 -43.23
C THR A 331 13.98 -5.40 -42.75
N ALA A 332 14.58 -6.10 -41.79
CA ALA A 332 14.01 -7.29 -41.17
C ALA A 332 12.76 -6.99 -40.32
N ALA A 333 12.57 -5.75 -39.90
CA ALA A 333 11.43 -5.33 -39.09
C ALA A 333 10.27 -4.78 -39.94
N VAL A 334 10.41 -4.69 -41.27
CA VAL A 334 9.35 -4.16 -42.16
C VAL A 334 8.05 -4.94 -41.99
N GLY A 335 6.95 -4.21 -41.81
CA GLY A 335 5.63 -4.79 -41.58
C GLY A 335 5.34 -5.14 -40.10
N SER A 336 6.33 -5.04 -39.22
CA SER A 336 6.18 -5.25 -37.77
C SER A 336 5.98 -3.94 -37.00
N ALA A 337 5.64 -4.07 -35.72
CA ALA A 337 5.68 -2.97 -34.76
C ALA A 337 7.01 -2.97 -33.99
N ALA A 338 7.57 -1.78 -33.78
CA ALA A 338 8.70 -1.55 -32.89
C ALA A 338 8.27 -0.65 -31.72
N GLN A 339 8.86 -0.81 -30.55
CA GLN A 339 8.55 0.01 -29.36
C GLN A 339 9.81 0.70 -28.88
N ALA A 340 9.76 2.01 -28.67
CA ALA A 340 10.81 2.74 -27.96
C ALA A 340 10.36 3.06 -26.54
N THR A 341 11.33 3.09 -25.63
CA THR A 341 11.10 3.40 -24.22
C THR A 341 11.77 4.73 -23.90
N LEU A 342 11.02 5.66 -23.32
CA LEU A 342 11.51 6.87 -22.69
C LEU A 342 11.61 6.63 -21.19
N THR A 343 12.77 6.91 -20.61
CA THR A 343 12.95 7.03 -19.16
C THR A 343 13.08 8.50 -18.83
N LEU A 344 12.13 9.03 -18.06
CA LEU A 344 12.06 10.41 -17.64
C LEU A 344 12.54 10.49 -16.19
N THR A 345 13.41 11.42 -15.86
CA THR A 345 13.78 11.76 -14.49
C THR A 345 13.64 13.25 -14.32
N TYR A 346 12.93 13.69 -13.28
CA TYR A 346 12.58 15.10 -13.14
C TYR A 346 12.27 15.46 -11.69
N ASN A 347 12.24 16.76 -11.37
CA ASN A 347 11.84 17.25 -10.05
C ASN A 347 10.42 17.84 -10.10
N ALA A 348 9.53 17.34 -9.24
CA ALA A 348 8.19 17.90 -9.05
C ALA A 348 7.88 17.96 -7.56
N GLY A 349 7.41 19.11 -7.07
CA GLY A 349 7.08 19.29 -5.66
C GLY A 349 8.27 19.09 -4.70
N GLY A 350 9.51 19.26 -5.18
CA GLY A 350 10.74 19.05 -4.41
C GLY A 350 11.17 17.58 -4.28
N LEU A 351 10.57 16.67 -5.05
CA LEU A 351 10.93 15.26 -5.13
C LEU A 351 11.50 14.95 -6.51
N VAL A 352 12.61 14.19 -6.55
CA VAL A 352 13.13 13.61 -7.79
C VAL A 352 12.31 12.37 -8.10
N ARG A 353 11.62 12.38 -9.24
CA ARG A 353 10.72 11.33 -9.70
C ARG A 353 11.24 10.67 -10.96
N GLY A 354 10.85 9.41 -11.17
CA GLY A 354 11.14 8.66 -12.40
C GLY A 354 9.86 8.16 -13.06
N GLU A 355 9.72 8.35 -14.38
CA GLU A 355 8.64 7.77 -15.18
C GLU A 355 9.21 6.99 -16.36
N VAL A 356 8.54 5.91 -16.74
CA VAL A 356 8.87 5.14 -17.94
C VAL A 356 7.68 5.15 -18.88
N LYS A 357 7.89 5.62 -20.11
CA LYS A 357 6.85 5.70 -21.15
C LYS A 357 7.27 4.87 -22.35
N THR A 358 6.35 4.08 -22.88
CA THR A 358 6.60 3.26 -24.07
C THR A 358 5.75 3.76 -25.22
N VAL A 359 6.38 4.00 -26.36
CA VAL A 359 5.71 4.45 -27.59
C VAL A 359 5.96 3.45 -28.72
N GLY A 360 4.91 3.17 -29.49
CA GLY A 360 4.94 2.22 -30.59
C GLY A 360 5.07 2.88 -31.96
N PHE A 361 5.80 2.24 -32.86
CA PHE A 361 5.96 2.61 -34.26
C PHE A 361 5.56 1.45 -35.15
N LYS A 362 4.93 1.75 -36.28
CA LYS A 362 4.85 0.82 -37.40
C LYS A 362 6.13 0.94 -38.22
N VAL A 363 6.77 -0.17 -38.54
CA VAL A 363 7.88 -0.17 -39.50
C VAL A 363 7.33 -0.28 -40.91
N GLY A 364 7.35 0.85 -41.62
CA GLY A 364 6.86 0.95 -42.99
C GLY A 364 7.85 0.40 -44.02
N GLU A 365 7.37 0.22 -45.24
CA GLU A 365 8.25 -0.05 -46.38
C GLU A 365 9.03 1.20 -46.76
N GLN A 366 10.20 0.98 -47.38
CA GLN A 366 10.99 2.05 -47.95
C GLN A 366 10.16 2.86 -48.95
N THR A 367 10.26 4.19 -48.90
CA THR A 367 9.65 5.03 -49.95
C THR A 367 10.28 4.68 -51.30
N VAL A 368 9.52 4.04 -52.19
CA VAL A 368 9.94 3.88 -53.59
C VAL A 368 9.55 5.15 -54.34
N PRO A 369 10.47 5.81 -55.07
CA PRO A 369 10.10 6.95 -55.91
C PRO A 369 9.05 6.53 -56.95
N SER A 370 8.18 7.48 -57.33
CA SER A 370 7.13 7.22 -58.33
C SER A 370 7.72 6.69 -59.63
N VAL A 371 7.05 5.69 -60.21
CA VAL A 371 7.40 5.15 -61.53
C VAL A 371 7.19 6.26 -62.57
N LYS A 372 8.23 6.58 -63.34
CA LYS A 372 8.15 7.57 -64.43
C LYS A 372 8.24 6.86 -65.77
N VAL A 373 7.18 6.95 -66.56
CA VAL A 373 7.08 6.35 -67.90
C VAL A 373 6.74 7.42 -68.91
N GLU A 374 7.34 7.34 -70.09
CA GLU A 374 7.02 8.17 -71.24
C GLU A 374 6.77 7.26 -72.45
N VAL A 375 5.68 7.51 -73.19
CA VAL A 375 5.49 6.89 -74.52
C VAL A 375 6.39 7.63 -75.49
N VAL A 376 7.36 6.94 -76.07
CA VAL A 376 8.39 7.54 -76.93
C VAL A 376 8.14 7.29 -78.41
N ASP A 377 7.37 6.25 -78.76
CA ASP A 377 7.01 5.94 -80.14
C ASP A 377 5.76 5.04 -80.21
N ALA A 378 5.07 5.06 -81.34
CA ALA A 378 3.95 4.19 -81.63
C ALA A 378 3.85 3.92 -83.14
N GLY A 379 3.62 2.68 -83.53
CA GLY A 379 3.51 2.33 -84.95
C GLY A 379 3.14 0.87 -85.19
N TRP A 380 3.07 0.47 -86.45
CA TRP A 380 2.74 -0.90 -86.84
C TRP A 380 4.01 -1.73 -87.05
N GLY A 381 4.03 -2.98 -86.57
CA GLY A 381 5.14 -3.91 -86.69
C GLY A 381 5.97 -3.96 -85.41
N SER A 382 7.27 -3.67 -85.55
CA SER A 382 8.13 -3.35 -84.42
C SER A 382 9.00 -2.12 -84.70
N MET A 383 9.66 -1.56 -83.69
CA MET A 383 10.59 -0.42 -83.86
C MET A 383 11.71 -0.75 -84.86
N ASP A 384 12.22 -1.99 -84.86
CA ASP A 384 13.29 -2.42 -85.78
C ASP A 384 12.76 -2.84 -87.16
N LYS A 385 11.47 -3.18 -87.26
CA LYS A 385 10.83 -3.72 -88.47
C LYS A 385 9.41 -3.17 -88.60
N PRO A 386 9.25 -1.92 -89.04
CA PRO A 386 7.92 -1.35 -89.26
C PRO A 386 7.21 -2.10 -90.38
N VAL A 387 5.91 -2.30 -90.23
CA VAL A 387 5.04 -2.87 -91.28
C VAL A 387 4.01 -1.83 -91.70
N ARG A 388 3.45 -2.01 -92.90
CA ARG A 388 2.30 -1.24 -93.35
C ARG A 388 1.05 -1.93 -92.80
N ALA A 389 0.12 -1.14 -92.28
CA ALA A 389 -1.21 -1.61 -91.91
C ALA A 389 -2.24 -0.90 -92.80
N GLY A 390 -3.29 -1.62 -93.19
CA GLY A 390 -4.36 -1.14 -94.05
C GLY A 390 -5.74 -1.68 -93.66
N PRO A 391 -6.81 -1.14 -94.25
CA PRO A 391 -8.18 -1.59 -93.99
C PRO A 391 -8.34 -3.08 -94.33
N GLY A 392 -8.91 -3.85 -93.40
CA GLY A 392 -9.11 -5.28 -93.51
C GLY A 392 -7.94 -6.15 -93.04
N ASP A 393 -6.84 -5.56 -92.56
CA ASP A 393 -5.77 -6.34 -91.94
C ASP A 393 -6.25 -6.92 -90.60
N GLU A 394 -6.11 -8.25 -90.46
CA GLU A 394 -6.40 -8.98 -89.22
C GLU A 394 -5.11 -9.19 -88.42
N ALA A 395 -5.20 -9.05 -87.10
CA ALA A 395 -4.13 -9.19 -86.12
C ALA A 395 -2.89 -8.34 -86.44
N ALA A 396 -3.07 -7.14 -86.99
CA ALA A 396 -1.99 -6.22 -87.28
C ALA A 396 -1.27 -5.83 -85.98
N PRO A 397 0.06 -5.97 -85.89
CA PRO A 397 0.80 -5.71 -84.65
C PRO A 397 0.97 -4.20 -84.45
N LEU A 398 0.17 -3.59 -83.58
CA LEU A 398 0.37 -2.22 -83.13
C LEU A 398 1.35 -2.23 -81.96
N TYR A 399 2.51 -1.61 -82.10
CA TYR A 399 3.44 -1.44 -80.98
C TYR A 399 3.35 -0.05 -80.36
N ILE A 400 3.48 -0.01 -79.04
CA ILE A 400 3.67 1.20 -78.24
C ILE A 400 5.00 1.06 -77.50
N ALA A 401 5.92 1.99 -77.74
CA ALA A 401 7.24 2.02 -77.12
C ALA A 401 7.21 2.92 -75.87
N VAL A 402 7.54 2.34 -74.72
CA VAL A 402 7.53 3.04 -73.42
C VAL A 402 8.93 3.08 -72.81
N GLN A 403 9.41 4.27 -72.48
CA GLN A 403 10.72 4.45 -71.84
C GLN A 403 10.59 4.57 -70.31
N ASN A 404 11.44 3.84 -69.58
CA ASN A 404 11.58 4.02 -68.14
C ASN A 404 12.43 5.26 -67.84
N LYS A 405 11.80 6.34 -67.39
CA LYS A 405 12.48 7.57 -66.92
C LYS A 405 12.78 7.55 -65.42
N GLY A 406 12.40 6.48 -64.73
CA GLY A 406 12.69 6.26 -63.32
C GLY A 406 14.12 5.80 -63.07
N SER A 407 14.54 5.81 -61.80
CA SER A 407 15.86 5.35 -61.36
C SER A 407 15.90 3.86 -60.99
N ARG A 408 14.78 3.15 -61.04
CA ARG A 408 14.65 1.72 -60.73
C ARG A 408 14.05 0.96 -61.91
N THR A 409 14.41 -0.31 -62.06
CA THR A 409 13.86 -1.22 -63.07
C THR A 409 12.35 -1.38 -62.85
N MET A 410 11.55 -1.17 -63.90
CA MET A 410 10.14 -1.57 -63.90
C MET A 410 10.06 -3.07 -64.16
N VAL A 411 9.24 -3.79 -63.40
CA VAL A 411 9.04 -5.25 -63.56
C VAL A 411 7.55 -5.52 -63.70
N GLY A 412 7.17 -6.42 -64.61
CA GLY A 412 5.78 -6.81 -64.84
C GLY A 412 4.94 -5.73 -65.53
N VAL A 413 5.50 -5.03 -66.50
CA VAL A 413 4.82 -3.92 -67.18
C VAL A 413 3.70 -4.46 -68.06
N LYS A 414 2.44 -4.26 -67.65
CA LYS A 414 1.25 -4.58 -68.44
C LYS A 414 0.68 -3.31 -69.04
N GLY A 415 0.51 -3.28 -70.36
CA GLY A 415 -0.24 -2.25 -71.07
C GLY A 415 -1.64 -2.73 -71.39
N GLU A 416 -2.63 -1.87 -71.20
CA GLU A 416 -4.01 -2.08 -71.66
C GLU A 416 -4.34 -0.95 -72.63
N LEU A 417 -4.74 -1.31 -73.84
CA LEU A 417 -5.09 -0.38 -74.90
C LEU A 417 -6.58 -0.51 -75.19
N GLN A 418 -7.31 0.57 -74.97
CA GLN A 418 -8.72 0.68 -75.32
C GLN A 418 -8.83 1.01 -76.82
N LEU A 419 -9.61 0.22 -77.54
CA LEU A 419 -9.80 0.35 -78.99
C LEU A 419 -11.20 0.91 -79.26
N GLU A 420 -11.25 1.85 -80.20
CA GLU A 420 -12.50 2.38 -80.74
C GLU A 420 -12.57 2.09 -82.24
N ALA A 421 -13.79 2.10 -82.80
CA ALA A 421 -13.98 1.91 -84.24
C ALA A 421 -13.11 2.92 -85.03
N PRO A 422 -12.38 2.46 -86.05
CA PRO A 422 -12.52 1.19 -86.78
C PRO A 422 -11.62 0.04 -86.28
N PHE A 423 -11.05 0.12 -85.07
CA PHE A 423 -10.16 -0.91 -84.52
C PHE A 423 -10.89 -1.83 -83.54
N SER A 424 -10.55 -3.12 -83.55
CA SER A 424 -10.96 -4.11 -82.55
C SER A 424 -9.82 -5.07 -82.23
N GLY A 425 -9.90 -5.81 -81.13
CA GLY A 425 -9.03 -6.96 -80.92
C GLY A 425 -9.43 -8.14 -81.81
N THR A 426 -8.61 -9.19 -81.79
CA THR A 426 -8.73 -10.34 -82.71
C THR A 426 -9.94 -11.23 -82.47
N HIS A 427 -10.67 -11.01 -81.37
CA HIS A 427 -11.96 -11.66 -81.09
C HIS A 427 -13.10 -10.63 -80.90
N GLY A 428 -12.91 -9.40 -81.39
CA GLY A 428 -13.89 -8.31 -81.30
C GLY A 428 -13.86 -7.55 -79.98
N GLU A 429 -12.86 -7.76 -79.12
CA GLU A 429 -12.70 -7.02 -77.87
C GLU A 429 -12.36 -5.54 -78.10
N ALA A 430 -12.97 -4.65 -77.29
CA ALA A 430 -12.67 -3.22 -77.27
C ALA A 430 -11.45 -2.87 -76.40
N THR A 431 -10.77 -3.86 -75.82
CA THR A 431 -9.58 -3.66 -75.00
C THR A 431 -8.62 -4.81 -75.18
N VAL A 432 -7.40 -4.50 -75.59
CA VAL A 432 -6.32 -5.47 -75.79
C VAL A 432 -5.21 -5.21 -74.78
N SER A 433 -4.44 -6.24 -74.44
CA SER A 433 -3.35 -6.11 -73.46
C SER A 433 -2.04 -6.68 -73.98
N ALA A 434 -0.94 -6.07 -73.55
CA ALA A 434 0.42 -6.48 -73.88
C ALA A 434 1.29 -6.47 -72.63
N PHE A 435 2.41 -7.19 -72.68
CA PHE A 435 3.27 -7.38 -71.50
C PHE A 435 4.76 -7.24 -71.85
N VAL A 436 5.49 -6.52 -70.99
CA VAL A 436 6.94 -6.45 -70.99
C VAL A 436 7.46 -6.89 -69.60
N PRO A 437 8.27 -7.97 -69.52
CA PRO A 437 8.72 -8.51 -68.24
C PRO A 437 9.49 -7.51 -67.37
N SER A 438 10.37 -6.70 -67.98
CA SER A 438 11.06 -5.63 -67.26
C SER A 438 11.60 -4.56 -68.21
N ILE A 439 11.75 -3.33 -67.71
CA ILE A 439 12.35 -2.20 -68.41
C ILE A 439 13.36 -1.52 -67.48
N GLN A 440 14.64 -1.61 -67.80
CA GLN A 440 15.73 -0.99 -67.02
C GLN A 440 15.67 0.55 -67.10
N PRO A 441 16.22 1.29 -66.12
CA PRO A 441 16.32 2.75 -66.18
C PRO A 441 16.92 3.24 -67.50
N GLY A 442 16.24 4.17 -68.17
CA GLY A 442 16.64 4.73 -69.47
C GLY A 442 16.36 3.84 -70.69
N GLN A 443 15.99 2.57 -70.52
CA GLN A 443 15.68 1.66 -71.62
C GLN A 443 14.22 1.79 -72.07
N VAL A 444 13.94 1.32 -73.29
CA VAL A 444 12.62 1.29 -73.90
C VAL A 444 12.11 -0.15 -73.91
N GLY A 445 10.89 -0.36 -73.41
CA GLY A 445 10.13 -1.59 -73.57
C GLY A 445 9.08 -1.43 -74.66
N GLN A 446 8.81 -2.51 -75.40
CA GLN A 446 7.85 -2.50 -76.49
C GLN A 446 6.63 -3.35 -76.15
N LEU A 447 5.47 -2.71 -76.06
CA LEU A 447 4.17 -3.37 -75.89
C LEU A 447 3.56 -3.57 -77.26
N VAL A 448 3.36 -4.83 -77.69
CA VAL A 448 2.79 -5.15 -79.01
C VAL A 448 1.39 -5.72 -78.82
N PHE A 449 0.42 -5.04 -79.42
CA PHE A 449 -1.00 -5.36 -79.38
C PHE A 449 -1.44 -5.88 -80.75
N PRO A 450 -2.04 -7.07 -80.85
CA PRO A 450 -2.67 -7.51 -82.09
C PRO A 450 -4.02 -6.79 -82.26
N VAL A 451 -4.19 -6.07 -83.36
CA VAL A 451 -5.37 -5.24 -83.63
C VAL A 451 -5.92 -5.55 -85.02
N ASP A 452 -7.21 -5.79 -85.11
CA ASP A 452 -7.96 -5.90 -86.37
C ASP A 452 -8.39 -4.50 -86.83
N ILE A 453 -8.29 -4.26 -88.14
CA ILE A 453 -8.66 -2.99 -88.77
C ILE A 453 -9.87 -3.22 -89.67
N ALA A 454 -10.98 -2.53 -89.43
CA ALA A 454 -12.20 -2.71 -90.23
C ALA A 454 -11.94 -2.50 -91.74
N PRO A 455 -12.56 -3.27 -92.64
CA PRO A 455 -12.37 -3.14 -94.10
C PRO A 455 -12.75 -1.77 -94.67
N ASP A 456 -13.62 -1.03 -93.98
CA ASP A 456 -14.08 0.32 -94.32
C ASP A 456 -13.33 1.43 -93.56
N ALA A 457 -12.25 1.09 -92.84
CA ALA A 457 -11.42 2.06 -92.13
C ALA A 457 -10.85 3.13 -93.08
N GLU A 458 -11.01 4.40 -92.71
CA GLU A 458 -10.37 5.50 -93.44
C GLU A 458 -8.86 5.53 -93.14
N VAL A 459 -8.03 5.76 -94.16
CA VAL A 459 -6.58 5.93 -93.96
C VAL A 459 -6.31 7.34 -93.42
N LYS A 460 -6.22 7.45 -92.09
CA LYS A 460 -5.91 8.69 -91.36
C LYS A 460 -5.25 8.39 -90.00
N THR A 461 -4.82 9.42 -89.30
CA THR A 461 -4.41 9.31 -87.89
C THR A 461 -5.65 9.27 -87.01
N TYR A 462 -5.69 8.30 -86.10
CA TYR A 462 -6.70 8.16 -85.06
C TYR A 462 -6.08 8.59 -83.73
N SER A 463 -6.83 9.33 -82.93
CA SER A 463 -6.36 9.99 -81.70
C SER A 463 -7.10 9.48 -80.47
#